data_AF-A0A061HCQ2-F1
#
_entry.id   AF-A0A061HCQ2-F1
#
_cell.length_a   1.000
_cell.length_b   1.000
_cell.length_c   1.000
_cell.angle_alpha   90.00
_cell.angle_beta   90.00
_cell.angle_gamma   90.00
#
_symmetry.space_group_name_H-M   'P 1'
#
loop_
_entity.id
_entity.type
_entity.pdbx_description
1 polymer ?
#
loop_
_entity_poly.entity_id
_entity_poly.type
_entity_poly.pdbx_seq_one_letter_code
_entity_poly.pdbx_strand_id
1 'polypeptide(L)'
;MNGTNGTSRYDPLAQAQQRPKITIREINRDHADFILENVDLSFANSLRRIMIADIPTVAIDMVEIRNNTTVLPDEFLAHRLGMIPLLSMDAAKALVDHGDCACEDGCDRCSIELRIKISCTTRGNLEVTTNDLVRSDTIQDAVTFDDDAMQEPPAPKHPDFGKPVGHDGSIPPIIIVKMTRGQELDVRCIARKGFAKEHAKWSPCSAVGFEYDPHNSLRHTTYWYEIDAKSEWPEGPNAREEEPPQDGAPFDYHKKASKFYFDVESSGSMHPAEIVETGLNLLEYRTAQIVQELGLMEEPAVGNGAPDMGGMGSMGMGMGMGVGVGMDGMMNGHMNGHAGGGGDMDGWN
;
A
#
# COMPACT_ATOMS: atom_id res chain seq x y z
N MET A 1 -38.92 43.93 5.57
CA MET A 1 -37.63 44.02 4.84
C MET A 1 -36.56 44.41 5.84
N ASN A 2 -35.66 43.47 6.16
CA ASN A 2 -34.22 43.68 6.31
C ASN A 2 -33.63 42.32 6.70
N GLY A 3 -33.18 41.60 5.67
CA GLY A 3 -32.51 40.32 5.80
C GLY A 3 -31.13 40.51 6.40
N THR A 4 -30.86 39.80 7.49
CA THR A 4 -29.52 39.60 8.03
C THR A 4 -28.81 38.58 7.16
N ASN A 5 -28.02 39.05 6.18
CA ASN A 5 -27.04 38.22 5.50
C ASN A 5 -25.98 37.77 6.51
N GLY A 6 -26.00 36.49 6.85
CA GLY A 6 -24.95 35.82 7.59
C GLY A 6 -23.72 35.65 6.70
N THR A 7 -22.84 36.64 6.69
CA THR A 7 -21.46 36.45 6.25
C THR A 7 -20.70 35.75 7.37
N SER A 8 -20.51 34.44 7.22
CA SER A 8 -19.56 33.66 8.03
C SER A 8 -18.19 34.32 7.90
N ARG A 9 -17.74 35.00 8.95
CA ARG A 9 -16.43 35.65 8.98
C ARG A 9 -15.37 34.55 9.04
N TYR A 10 -14.53 34.50 8.02
CA TYR A 10 -13.31 33.73 7.99
C TYR A 10 -12.39 34.20 9.14
N ASP A 11 -12.34 33.43 10.23
CA ASP A 11 -11.44 33.69 11.37
C ASP A 11 -10.18 32.81 11.26
N PRO A 12 -9.03 33.40 10.87
CA PRO A 12 -7.78 32.66 10.68
C PRO A 12 -7.18 32.11 11.98
N LEU A 13 -7.58 32.60 13.16
CA LEU A 13 -7.07 32.11 14.45
C LEU A 13 -7.82 30.85 14.91
N ALA A 14 -9.13 30.76 14.66
CA ALA A 14 -9.92 29.56 14.94
C ALA A 14 -9.51 28.37 14.06
N GLN A 15 -9.08 28.63 12.82
CA GLN A 15 -8.57 27.58 11.92
C GLN A 15 -7.18 27.08 12.29
N ALA A 16 -6.34 27.89 12.94
CA ALA A 16 -5.02 27.45 13.39
C ALA A 16 -5.10 26.32 14.43
N GLN A 17 -6.16 26.32 15.27
CA GLN A 17 -6.45 25.24 16.22
C GLN A 17 -7.07 23.99 15.59
N GLN A 18 -7.55 24.05 14.35
CA GLN A 18 -8.18 22.92 13.64
C GLN A 18 -7.25 22.22 12.65
N ARG A 19 -5.99 22.65 12.54
CA ARG A 19 -5.04 21.99 11.63
C ARG A 19 -4.62 20.65 12.22
N PRO A 20 -4.55 19.58 11.39
CA PRO A 20 -3.96 18.32 11.81
C PRO A 20 -2.58 18.55 12.39
N LYS A 21 -2.31 17.99 13.57
CA LYS A 21 -1.03 18.10 14.25
C LYS A 21 -0.50 16.70 14.53
N ILE A 22 0.75 16.46 14.15
CA ILE A 22 1.46 15.23 14.44
C ILE A 22 2.50 15.49 15.53
N THR A 23 2.51 14.67 16.57
CA THR A 23 3.53 14.68 17.62
C THR A 23 4.19 13.31 17.64
N ILE A 24 5.45 13.26 17.24
CA ILE A 24 6.23 12.02 17.21
C ILE A 24 6.70 11.72 18.64
N ARG A 25 6.46 10.49 19.12
CA ARG A 25 6.98 9.99 20.39
C ARG A 25 8.29 9.25 20.19
N GLU A 26 8.28 8.30 19.26
CA GLU A 26 9.43 7.49 18.93
C GLU A 26 9.42 7.13 17.44
N ILE A 27 10.58 7.20 16.79
CA ILE A 27 10.79 6.60 15.47
C ILE A 27 12.09 5.81 15.57
N ASN A 28 12.01 4.53 15.26
CA ASN A 28 13.15 3.66 15.12
C ASN A 28 13.06 2.92 13.78
N ARG A 29 13.91 1.90 13.58
CA ARG A 29 13.97 1.15 12.32
C ARG A 29 12.65 0.44 11.99
N ASP A 30 11.99 -0.09 13.01
CA ASP A 30 10.87 -1.02 12.87
C ASP A 30 9.53 -0.37 13.28
N HIS A 31 9.55 0.63 14.17
CA HIS A 31 8.37 1.29 14.71
C HIS A 31 8.35 2.80 14.48
N ALA A 32 7.16 3.34 14.24
CA ALA A 32 6.85 4.77 14.36
C ALA A 32 5.66 4.97 15.29
N ASP A 33 5.94 5.47 16.49
CA ASP A 33 4.95 5.85 17.50
C ASP A 33 4.70 7.35 17.44
N PHE A 34 3.47 7.74 17.12
CA PHE A 34 3.06 9.13 17.02
C PHE A 34 1.61 9.36 17.43
N ILE A 35 1.33 10.61 17.78
CA ILE A 35 0.00 11.10 18.14
C ILE A 35 -0.49 12.00 17.02
N LEU A 36 -1.68 11.71 16.50
CA LEU A 36 -2.38 12.51 15.50
C LEU A 36 -3.54 13.26 16.17
N GLU A 37 -3.45 14.59 16.20
CA GLU A 37 -4.41 15.49 16.84
C GLU A 37 -5.15 16.33 15.79
N ASN A 38 -6.34 16.82 16.16
CA ASN A 38 -7.20 17.70 15.35
C ASN A 38 -7.64 17.09 14.02
N VAL A 39 -7.94 15.80 14.02
CA VAL A 39 -8.54 15.10 12.87
C VAL A 39 -9.81 14.37 13.30
N ASP A 40 -10.64 13.99 12.33
CA ASP A 40 -11.78 13.12 12.59
C ASP A 40 -11.37 11.65 12.64
N LEU A 41 -12.12 10.84 13.40
CA LEU A 41 -11.93 9.38 13.47
C LEU A 41 -11.96 8.72 12.08
N SER A 42 -12.81 9.21 11.18
CA SER A 42 -12.89 8.71 9.80
C SER A 42 -11.59 8.93 9.03
N PHE A 43 -10.94 10.09 9.21
CA PHE A 43 -9.66 10.40 8.56
C PHE A 43 -8.55 9.52 9.13
N ALA A 44 -8.44 9.45 10.47
CA ALA A 44 -7.44 8.62 11.15
C ALA A 44 -7.56 7.13 10.76
N ASN A 45 -8.79 6.60 10.75
CA ASN A 45 -9.03 5.22 10.31
C ASN A 45 -8.75 5.01 8.81
N SER A 46 -9.03 6.00 7.96
CA SER A 46 -8.70 5.92 6.53
C SER A 46 -7.18 5.86 6.30
N LEU A 47 -6.41 6.69 7.01
CA LEU A 47 -4.95 6.64 7.02
C LEU A 47 -4.45 5.25 7.48
N ARG A 48 -4.99 4.72 8.59
CA ARG A 48 -4.68 3.36 9.06
C ARG A 48 -4.89 2.30 7.97
N ARG A 49 -6.03 2.32 7.29
CA ARG A 49 -6.37 1.34 6.25
C ARG A 49 -5.45 1.44 5.04
N ILE A 50 -5.08 2.66 4.66
CA ILE A 50 -4.18 2.89 3.53
C ILE A 50 -2.77 2.38 3.83
N MET A 51 -2.25 2.63 5.03
CA MET A 51 -0.94 2.11 5.44
C MET A 51 -0.86 0.59 5.36
N ILE A 52 -1.95 -0.11 5.68
CA ILE A 52 -2.00 -1.57 5.65
C ILE A 52 -2.10 -2.12 4.22
N ALA A 53 -2.93 -1.51 3.38
CA ALA A 53 -3.48 -2.18 2.20
C ALA A 53 -3.11 -1.54 0.85
N ASP A 54 -2.81 -0.25 0.84
CA ASP A 54 -2.79 0.55 -0.39
C ASP A 54 -1.41 1.11 -0.76
N ILE A 55 -0.43 1.00 0.13
CA ILE A 55 0.94 1.39 -0.18
C ILE A 55 1.53 0.35 -1.14
N PRO A 56 2.07 0.77 -2.30
CA PRO A 56 2.71 -0.13 -3.24
C PRO A 56 4.02 -0.66 -2.66
N THR A 57 4.25 -1.96 -2.78
CA THR A 57 5.49 -2.63 -2.39
C THR A 57 5.89 -3.64 -3.47
N VAL A 58 7.09 -4.22 -3.34
CA VAL A 58 7.61 -5.23 -4.26
C VAL A 58 7.70 -6.58 -3.56
N ALA A 59 7.14 -7.61 -4.17
CA ALA A 59 7.23 -8.99 -3.69
C ALA A 59 7.36 -9.96 -4.87
N ILE A 60 7.86 -11.16 -4.60
CA ILE A 60 7.96 -12.22 -5.61
C ILE A 60 6.54 -12.63 -6.04
N ASP A 61 6.30 -12.58 -7.34
CA ASP A 61 4.99 -12.86 -7.92
C ASP A 61 5.00 -14.09 -8.82
N MET A 62 6.05 -14.26 -9.62
CA MET A 62 6.23 -15.43 -10.46
C MET A 62 7.48 -16.19 -10.04
N VAL A 63 7.37 -17.51 -9.93
CA VAL A 63 8.48 -18.41 -9.61
C VAL A 63 8.55 -19.48 -10.68
N GLU A 64 9.61 -19.43 -11.49
CA GLU A 64 9.96 -20.45 -12.47
C GLU A 64 10.92 -21.46 -11.84
N ILE A 65 10.46 -22.70 -11.69
CA ILE A 65 11.26 -23.78 -11.12
C ILE A 65 11.85 -24.60 -12.27
N ARG A 66 13.19 -24.53 -12.43
CA ARG A 66 13.92 -25.30 -13.45
C ARG A 66 14.26 -26.70 -12.95
N ASN A 67 14.67 -26.78 -11.69
CA ASN A 67 14.97 -28.05 -11.04
C ASN A 67 14.63 -27.94 -9.54
N ASN A 68 13.82 -28.88 -9.06
CA ASN A 68 13.54 -29.05 -7.64
C ASN A 68 13.61 -30.54 -7.30
N THR A 69 14.65 -30.92 -6.58
CA THR A 69 14.79 -32.26 -5.98
C THR A 69 14.75 -32.21 -4.46
N THR A 70 14.27 -31.09 -3.90
CA THR A 70 14.09 -30.90 -2.47
C THR A 70 12.90 -31.70 -1.95
N VAL A 71 12.70 -31.68 -0.63
CA VAL A 71 11.56 -32.36 0.01
C VAL A 71 10.26 -31.57 -0.09
N LEU A 72 10.32 -30.30 -0.48
CA LEU A 72 9.16 -29.42 -0.54
C LEU A 72 8.59 -29.40 -1.96
N PRO A 73 7.25 -29.55 -2.11
CA PRO A 73 6.58 -29.32 -3.38
C PRO A 73 6.82 -27.91 -3.92
N ASP A 74 6.71 -27.79 -5.23
CA ASP A 74 6.95 -26.57 -6.00
C ASP A 74 6.10 -25.39 -5.51
N GLU A 75 4.80 -25.63 -5.32
CA GLU A 75 3.84 -24.63 -4.85
C GLU A 75 4.13 -24.15 -3.43
N PHE A 76 4.68 -25.04 -2.58
CA PHE A 76 5.05 -24.69 -1.21
C PHE A 76 6.29 -23.80 -1.20
N LEU A 77 7.28 -24.09 -2.05
CA LEU A 77 8.44 -23.23 -2.25
C LEU A 77 8.03 -21.88 -2.82
N ALA A 78 7.18 -21.86 -3.85
CA ALA A 78 6.70 -20.64 -4.47
C ALA A 78 5.96 -19.75 -3.47
N HIS A 79 5.08 -20.33 -2.63
CA HIS A 79 4.39 -19.58 -1.58
C HIS A 79 5.36 -18.96 -0.58
N ARG A 80 6.37 -19.72 -0.12
CA ARG A 80 7.39 -19.19 0.81
C ARG A 80 8.23 -18.09 0.20
N LEU A 81 8.64 -18.25 -1.06
CA LEU A 81 9.38 -17.23 -1.81
C LEU A 81 8.55 -15.95 -1.95
N GLY A 82 7.25 -16.08 -2.24
CA GLY A 82 6.32 -14.95 -2.31
C GLY A 82 6.19 -14.15 -1.01
N MET A 83 6.37 -14.79 0.14
CA MET A 83 6.27 -14.16 1.47
C MET A 83 7.60 -13.57 1.98
N ILE A 84 8.69 -13.64 1.20
CA ILE A 84 9.96 -13.01 1.57
C ILE A 84 9.83 -11.50 1.36
N PRO A 85 10.05 -10.67 2.40
CA PRO A 85 10.01 -9.23 2.25
C PRO A 85 11.22 -8.75 1.44
N LEU A 86 10.97 -7.92 0.44
CA LEU A 86 12.00 -7.25 -0.37
C LEU A 86 12.02 -5.75 -0.05
N LEU A 87 13.21 -5.15 -0.08
CA LEU A 87 13.38 -3.71 0.11
C LEU A 87 12.66 -2.96 -1.03
N SER A 88 11.67 -2.16 -0.64
CA SER A 88 10.65 -1.57 -1.53
C SER A 88 10.62 -0.03 -1.43
N MET A 89 11.76 0.59 -1.13
CA MET A 89 11.89 2.05 -1.04
C MET A 89 11.40 2.72 -2.33
N ASP A 90 10.52 3.72 -2.21
CA ASP A 90 9.94 4.46 -3.34
C ASP A 90 9.33 3.55 -4.44
N ALA A 91 8.77 2.38 -4.09
CA ALA A 91 8.26 1.40 -5.06
C ALA A 91 7.27 1.99 -6.08
N ALA A 92 6.45 2.97 -5.67
CA ALA A 92 5.52 3.70 -6.56
C ALA A 92 6.21 4.36 -7.75
N LYS A 93 7.43 4.89 -7.55
CA LYS A 93 8.23 5.60 -8.56
C LYS A 93 9.22 4.67 -9.25
N ALA A 94 9.71 3.67 -8.53
CA ALA A 94 10.79 2.78 -8.98
C ALA A 94 10.32 1.77 -10.04
N LEU A 95 9.05 1.35 -10.01
CA LEU A 95 8.49 0.38 -10.95
C LEU A 95 7.15 0.84 -11.52
N VAL A 96 6.98 0.65 -12.83
CA VAL A 96 5.68 0.74 -13.50
C VAL A 96 4.86 -0.51 -13.19
N ASP A 97 3.55 -0.39 -13.10
CA ASP A 97 2.67 -1.55 -12.98
C ASP A 97 2.83 -2.47 -14.18
N HIS A 98 2.87 -3.77 -13.95
CA HIS A 98 3.12 -4.73 -15.03
C HIS A 98 2.00 -4.70 -16.08
N GLY A 99 0.75 -4.45 -15.68
CA GLY A 99 -0.39 -4.31 -16.61
C GLY A 99 -0.28 -3.11 -17.55
N ASP A 100 0.48 -2.08 -17.17
CA ASP A 100 0.72 -0.88 -17.98
C ASP A 100 2.03 -0.98 -18.79
N CYS A 101 2.77 -2.08 -18.63
CA CYS A 101 4.05 -2.28 -19.29
C CYS A 101 3.86 -3.06 -20.60
N ALA A 102 4.55 -2.64 -21.67
CA ALA A 102 4.49 -3.28 -22.99
C ALA A 102 5.33 -4.58 -23.12
N CYS A 103 5.85 -5.13 -22.02
CA CYS A 103 6.63 -6.37 -22.02
C CYS A 103 5.73 -7.59 -21.73
N GLU A 104 6.15 -8.77 -22.20
CA GLU A 104 5.41 -10.02 -21.96
C GLU A 104 5.62 -10.57 -20.54
N ASP A 105 6.83 -11.03 -20.22
CA ASP A 105 7.11 -11.74 -18.97
C ASP A 105 7.63 -10.84 -17.83
N GLY A 106 8.19 -9.69 -18.18
CA GLY A 106 8.79 -8.72 -17.26
C GLY A 106 10.05 -8.09 -17.83
N CYS A 107 10.30 -6.84 -17.49
CA CYS A 107 11.51 -6.09 -17.87
C CYS A 107 12.00 -5.24 -16.70
N ASP A 108 13.15 -4.58 -16.86
CA ASP A 108 13.76 -3.73 -15.84
C ASP A 108 12.89 -2.54 -15.39
N ARG A 109 11.81 -2.21 -16.12
CA ARG A 109 10.89 -1.12 -15.76
C ARG A 109 9.75 -1.53 -14.83
N CYS A 110 9.31 -2.79 -14.90
CA CYS A 110 8.14 -3.28 -14.16
C CYS A 110 8.44 -4.45 -13.23
N SER A 111 9.66 -5.00 -13.27
CA SER A 111 10.00 -6.21 -12.53
C SER A 111 11.46 -6.25 -12.08
N ILE A 112 11.75 -7.14 -11.13
CA ILE A 112 13.08 -7.46 -10.62
C ILE A 112 13.28 -8.97 -10.68
N GLU A 113 14.38 -9.43 -11.27
CA GLU A 113 14.72 -10.85 -11.26
C GLU A 113 15.62 -11.19 -10.05
N LEU A 114 15.26 -12.28 -9.36
CA LEU A 114 16.11 -12.93 -8.37
C LEU A 114 16.30 -14.41 -8.72
N ARG A 115 17.44 -15.00 -8.37
CA ARG A 115 17.76 -16.40 -8.68
C ARG A 115 18.37 -17.12 -7.48
N ILE A 116 17.97 -18.37 -7.30
CA ILE A 116 18.66 -19.33 -6.43
C ILE A 116 19.11 -20.48 -7.31
N LYS A 117 20.40 -20.80 -7.25
CA LYS A 117 20.96 -21.98 -7.90
C LYS A 117 21.96 -22.65 -6.96
N ILE A 118 21.52 -23.72 -6.31
CA ILE A 118 22.31 -24.37 -5.26
C ILE A 118 22.17 -25.90 -5.32
N SER A 119 23.27 -26.59 -5.06
CA SER A 119 23.32 -28.05 -4.93
C SER A 119 24.01 -28.46 -3.63
N CYS A 120 23.38 -29.36 -2.89
CA CYS A 120 23.91 -29.84 -1.62
C CYS A 120 24.94 -30.96 -1.86
N THR A 121 26.22 -30.62 -1.85
CA THR A 121 27.32 -31.59 -2.00
C THR A 121 27.86 -32.09 -0.67
N THR A 122 27.58 -31.37 0.42
CA THR A 122 28.05 -31.67 1.77
C THR A 122 27.30 -32.85 2.39
N ARG A 123 27.93 -33.50 3.37
CA ARG A 123 27.38 -34.70 4.05
C ARG A 123 26.33 -34.36 5.13
N GLY A 124 26.13 -33.07 5.41
CA GLY A 124 25.16 -32.56 6.39
C GLY A 124 23.98 -31.86 5.73
N ASN A 125 23.12 -31.27 6.55
CA ASN A 125 22.00 -30.47 6.06
C ASN A 125 22.51 -29.10 5.62
N LEU A 126 22.13 -28.69 4.41
CA LEU A 126 22.34 -27.34 3.88
C LEU A 126 21.04 -26.56 4.08
N GLU A 127 21.11 -25.43 4.78
CA GLU A 127 19.98 -24.52 4.92
C GLU A 127 20.07 -23.49 3.80
N VAL A 128 19.10 -23.50 2.90
CA VAL A 128 18.94 -22.47 1.86
C VAL A 128 18.16 -21.33 2.48
N THR A 129 18.70 -20.12 2.38
CA THR A 129 18.20 -18.92 3.04
C THR A 129 18.01 -17.76 2.07
N THR A 130 17.46 -16.65 2.54
CA THR A 130 17.34 -15.41 1.75
C THR A 130 18.68 -14.85 1.28
N ASN A 131 19.80 -15.19 1.94
CA ASN A 131 21.13 -14.75 1.49
C ASN A 131 21.59 -15.47 0.21
N ASP A 132 21.01 -16.62 -0.10
CA ASP A 132 21.28 -17.37 -1.33
C ASP A 132 20.47 -16.85 -2.54
N LEU A 133 19.55 -15.92 -2.30
CA LEU A 133 18.70 -15.29 -3.31
C LEU A 133 19.44 -14.09 -3.91
N VAL A 134 19.98 -14.28 -5.12
CA VAL A 134 20.80 -13.27 -5.80
C VAL A 134 19.92 -12.43 -6.72
N ARG A 135 19.89 -11.11 -6.49
CA ARG A 135 19.24 -10.15 -7.40
C ARG A 135 20.09 -9.98 -8.66
N SER A 136 19.47 -10.10 -9.83
CA SER A 136 20.08 -9.77 -11.13
C SER A 136 20.08 -8.25 -11.37
N ASP A 137 21.12 -7.73 -12.02
CA ASP A 137 21.20 -6.30 -12.36
C ASP A 137 20.18 -5.89 -13.43
N THR A 138 19.98 -6.75 -14.43
CA THR A 138 19.06 -6.59 -15.57
C THR A 138 18.40 -7.91 -15.93
N ILE A 139 17.17 -7.85 -16.43
CA ILE A 139 16.43 -8.96 -17.03
C ILE A 139 16.82 -9.08 -18.51
N GLN A 140 17.75 -10.00 -18.80
CA GLN A 140 18.37 -10.14 -20.13
C GLN A 140 17.42 -10.66 -21.22
N ASP A 141 16.41 -11.46 -20.85
CA ASP A 141 15.50 -12.13 -21.77
C ASP A 141 14.13 -11.43 -21.87
N ALA A 142 14.08 -10.11 -21.65
CA ALA A 142 12.83 -9.36 -21.74
C ALA A 142 12.35 -9.29 -23.20
N VAL A 143 11.23 -9.94 -23.50
CA VAL A 143 10.55 -9.87 -24.81
C VAL A 143 9.58 -8.69 -24.81
N THR A 144 9.69 -7.81 -25.80
CA THR A 144 8.84 -6.63 -25.99
C THR A 144 8.13 -6.68 -27.32
N PHE A 145 6.85 -6.29 -27.34
CA PHE A 145 6.05 -6.25 -28.57
C PHE A 145 6.25 -4.98 -29.39
N ASP A 146 6.82 -3.94 -28.78
CA ASP A 146 7.04 -2.63 -29.39
C ASP A 146 8.44 -2.11 -29.03
N ASP A 147 9.29 -1.93 -30.04
CA ASP A 147 10.65 -1.39 -29.89
C ASP A 147 10.63 0.09 -29.43
N ASP A 148 9.56 0.84 -29.74
CA ASP A 148 9.43 2.24 -29.31
C ASP A 148 9.05 2.37 -27.83
N ALA A 149 8.38 1.36 -27.27
CA ALA A 149 7.98 1.35 -25.87
C ALA A 149 9.18 1.28 -24.90
N MET A 150 10.38 0.92 -25.36
CA MET A 150 11.62 0.90 -24.56
C MET A 150 12.46 2.19 -24.62
N GLN A 151 12.01 3.24 -25.34
CA GLN A 151 12.82 4.47 -25.42
C GLN A 151 12.95 5.20 -24.07
N GLU A 152 12.04 4.96 -23.13
CA GLU A 152 12.12 5.54 -21.79
C GLU A 152 13.00 4.66 -20.86
N PRO A 153 14.09 5.22 -20.29
CA PRO A 153 14.96 4.48 -19.41
C PRO A 153 14.23 4.07 -18.13
N PRO A 154 14.61 2.95 -17.49
CA PRO A 154 14.05 2.57 -16.20
C PRO A 154 14.30 3.69 -15.18
N ALA A 155 13.31 3.92 -14.31
CA ALA A 155 13.44 4.86 -13.22
C ALA A 155 14.66 4.52 -12.35
N PRO A 156 15.38 5.53 -11.82
CA PRO A 156 16.49 5.30 -10.91
C PRO A 156 15.99 4.58 -9.66
N LYS A 157 16.71 3.54 -9.25
CA LYS A 157 16.37 2.71 -8.08
C LYS A 157 17.48 2.82 -7.04
N HIS A 158 17.12 2.73 -5.76
CA HIS A 158 18.12 2.55 -4.71
C HIS A 158 18.94 1.27 -4.98
N PRO A 159 20.27 1.23 -4.73
CA PRO A 159 21.10 0.06 -5.01
C PRO A 159 20.60 -1.24 -4.33
N ASP A 160 19.97 -1.09 -3.17
CA ASP A 160 19.40 -2.20 -2.40
C ASP A 160 17.94 -2.50 -2.71
N PHE A 161 17.29 -1.73 -3.60
CA PHE A 161 15.91 -1.99 -4.02
C PHE A 161 15.78 -3.40 -4.62
N GLY A 162 14.75 -4.12 -4.18
CA GLY A 162 14.48 -5.50 -4.57
C GLY A 162 15.39 -6.55 -3.92
N LYS A 163 16.34 -6.18 -3.07
CA LYS A 163 17.10 -7.17 -2.29
C LYS A 163 16.25 -7.66 -1.10
N PRO A 164 16.46 -8.89 -0.63
CA PRO A 164 15.78 -9.39 0.57
C PRO A 164 16.12 -8.52 1.79
N VAL A 165 15.12 -8.26 2.63
CA VAL A 165 15.35 -7.54 3.89
C VAL A 165 16.36 -8.33 4.73
N GLY A 166 17.38 -7.63 5.25
CA GLY A 166 18.45 -8.25 6.05
C GLY A 166 19.64 -8.79 5.27
N HIS A 167 19.72 -8.55 3.95
CA HIS A 167 20.87 -8.96 3.13
C HIS A 167 22.21 -8.36 3.60
N ASP A 168 22.18 -7.30 4.41
CA ASP A 168 23.32 -6.64 5.03
C ASP A 168 23.81 -7.33 6.31
N GLY A 169 23.12 -8.38 6.76
CA GLY A 169 23.40 -9.10 8.01
C GLY A 169 22.83 -8.43 9.26
N SER A 170 22.00 -7.40 9.10
CA SER A 170 21.38 -6.70 10.24
C SER A 170 20.31 -7.52 10.95
N ILE A 171 19.67 -8.46 10.24
CA ILE A 171 18.71 -9.42 10.79
C ILE A 171 19.05 -10.85 10.31
N PRO A 172 18.68 -11.90 11.07
CA PRO A 172 18.88 -13.28 10.62
C PRO A 172 18.12 -13.56 9.31
N PRO A 173 18.73 -14.29 8.36
CA PRO A 173 18.08 -14.58 7.10
C PRO A 173 16.94 -15.59 7.28
N ILE A 174 15.96 -15.54 6.37
CA ILE A 174 14.80 -16.44 6.41
C ILE A 174 15.21 -17.77 5.76
N ILE A 175 15.00 -18.88 6.46
CA ILE A 175 15.20 -20.22 5.89
C ILE A 175 14.07 -20.49 4.89
N ILE A 176 14.44 -20.86 3.66
CA ILE A 176 13.51 -21.20 2.57
C ILE A 176 13.26 -22.71 2.58
N VAL A 177 14.33 -23.50 2.57
CA VAL A 177 14.28 -24.97 2.57
C VAL A 177 15.55 -25.55 3.19
N LYS A 178 15.45 -26.75 3.77
CA LYS A 178 16.62 -27.53 4.18
C LYS A 178 16.83 -28.67 3.20
N MET A 179 18.05 -28.81 2.73
CA MET A 179 18.46 -29.77 1.72
C MET A 179 19.48 -30.75 2.29
N THR A 180 19.45 -31.97 1.79
CA THR A 180 20.41 -33.03 2.09
C THR A 180 21.24 -33.36 0.87
N ARG A 181 22.32 -34.13 1.06
CA ARG A 181 23.29 -34.45 0.02
C ARG A 181 22.61 -34.99 -1.25
N GLY A 182 22.91 -34.38 -2.39
CA GLY A 182 22.43 -34.77 -3.72
C GLY A 182 21.15 -34.04 -4.15
N GLN A 183 20.53 -33.25 -3.27
CA GLN A 183 19.42 -32.38 -3.66
C GLN A 183 19.94 -31.09 -4.29
N GLU A 184 19.14 -30.56 -5.21
CA GLU A 184 19.40 -29.38 -6.01
C GLU A 184 18.13 -28.51 -6.10
N LEU A 185 18.33 -27.20 -6.14
CA LEU A 185 17.30 -26.19 -6.34
C LEU A 185 17.81 -25.14 -7.33
N ASP A 186 17.13 -24.99 -8.47
CA ASP A 186 17.35 -23.96 -9.49
C ASP A 186 16.02 -23.26 -9.77
N VAL A 187 15.86 -22.05 -9.25
CA VAL A 187 14.63 -21.26 -9.37
C VAL A 187 14.95 -19.83 -9.80
N ARG A 188 14.11 -19.30 -10.69
CA ARG A 188 14.10 -17.90 -11.14
C ARG A 188 12.82 -17.26 -10.60
N CYS A 189 12.96 -16.14 -9.91
CA CYS A 189 11.87 -15.42 -9.28
C CYS A 189 11.74 -14.05 -9.94
N ILE A 190 10.53 -13.67 -10.34
CA ILE A 190 10.22 -12.34 -10.84
C ILE A 190 9.37 -11.63 -9.79
N ALA A 191 9.92 -10.55 -9.22
CA ALA A 191 9.25 -9.70 -8.27
C ALA A 191 8.60 -8.51 -8.97
N ARG A 192 7.37 -8.19 -8.57
CA ARG A 192 6.52 -7.16 -9.18
C ARG A 192 5.99 -6.21 -8.12
N LYS A 193 5.73 -4.98 -8.54
CA LYS A 193 5.00 -3.99 -7.74
C LYS A 193 3.56 -4.47 -7.56
N GLY A 194 3.02 -4.32 -6.36
CA GLY A 194 1.63 -4.66 -6.06
C GLY A 194 1.17 -4.05 -4.75
N PHE A 195 -0.06 -4.39 -4.35
CA PHE A 195 -0.73 -3.83 -3.18
C PHE A 195 -1.24 -4.93 -2.25
N ALA A 196 -1.29 -4.66 -0.94
CA ALA A 196 -1.79 -5.64 0.02
C ALA A 196 -3.28 -5.99 -0.16
N LYS A 197 -4.06 -5.15 -0.84
CA LYS A 197 -5.44 -5.47 -1.27
C LYS A 197 -5.52 -6.67 -2.20
N GLU A 198 -4.50 -6.90 -3.02
CA GLU A 198 -4.45 -8.04 -3.94
C GLU A 198 -3.95 -9.29 -3.22
N HIS A 199 -2.88 -9.16 -2.45
CA HIS A 199 -2.34 -10.25 -1.63
C HIS A 199 -1.53 -9.71 -0.45
N ALA A 200 -1.66 -10.35 0.72
CA ALA A 200 -1.00 -9.91 1.96
C ALA A 200 0.53 -9.80 1.89
N LYS A 201 1.17 -10.50 0.93
CA LYS A 201 2.63 -10.44 0.67
C LYS A 201 3.14 -9.03 0.37
N TRP A 202 2.28 -8.15 -0.12
CA TRP A 202 2.59 -6.76 -0.43
C TRP A 202 2.29 -5.78 0.71
N SER A 203 1.98 -6.27 1.93
CA SER A 203 1.78 -5.35 3.06
C SER A 203 3.13 -4.82 3.55
N PRO A 204 3.35 -3.49 3.60
CA PRO A 204 4.57 -2.95 4.18
C PRO A 204 4.56 -2.99 5.70
N CYS A 205 3.40 -3.18 6.34
CA CYS A 205 3.24 -3.17 7.78
C CYS A 205 3.09 -4.60 8.33
N SER A 206 3.69 -4.86 9.48
CA SER A 206 3.37 -6.03 10.31
C SER A 206 2.08 -5.79 11.10
N ALA A 207 2.00 -4.63 11.77
CA ALA A 207 0.85 -4.20 12.54
C ALA A 207 0.72 -2.68 12.54
N VAL A 208 -0.49 -2.19 12.75
CA VAL A 208 -0.75 -0.77 13.01
C VAL A 208 -1.60 -0.67 14.28
N GLY A 209 -0.93 -0.35 15.38
CA GLY A 209 -1.54 0.03 16.65
C GLY A 209 -2.38 1.29 16.47
N PHE A 210 -3.56 1.28 17.06
CA PHE A 210 -4.54 2.34 16.92
C PHE A 210 -5.41 2.42 18.18
N GLU A 211 -5.35 3.55 18.88
CA GLU A 211 -6.15 3.83 20.07
C GLU A 211 -6.61 5.29 20.06
N TYR A 212 -7.73 5.57 20.72
CA TYR A 212 -8.18 6.91 21.07
C TYR A 212 -9.04 6.84 22.33
N ASP A 213 -9.13 7.96 23.07
CA ASP A 213 -9.95 8.06 24.30
C ASP A 213 -9.66 6.94 25.32
N PRO A 214 -8.42 6.85 25.85
CA PRO A 214 -7.99 5.76 26.73
C PRO A 214 -8.85 5.63 28.00
N HIS A 215 -9.44 6.74 28.46
CA HIS A 215 -10.31 6.80 29.64
C HIS A 215 -11.80 6.58 29.33
N ASN A 216 -12.15 6.25 28.08
CA ASN A 216 -13.52 6.06 27.61
C ASN A 216 -14.47 7.22 28.00
N SER A 217 -13.96 8.45 27.95
CA SER A 217 -14.70 9.67 28.28
C SER A 217 -15.86 9.94 27.31
N LEU A 218 -15.74 9.44 26.07
CA LEU A 218 -16.78 9.51 25.03
C LEU A 218 -17.84 8.41 25.18
N ARG A 219 -17.59 7.39 26.02
CA ARG A 219 -18.47 6.22 26.19
C ARG A 219 -18.72 5.47 24.88
N HIS A 220 -17.73 5.42 24.00
CA HIS A 220 -17.79 4.63 22.77
C HIS A 220 -17.77 3.13 23.03
N THR A 221 -17.29 2.71 24.20
CA THR A 221 -17.44 1.33 24.68
C THR A 221 -18.18 1.30 26.02
N THR A 222 -18.84 0.18 26.31
CA THR A 222 -19.38 -0.12 27.64
C THR A 222 -18.58 -1.28 28.19
N TYR A 223 -17.78 -1.03 29.22
CA TYR A 223 -16.96 -2.08 29.84
C TYR A 223 -17.87 -3.17 30.41
N TRP A 224 -17.54 -4.43 30.07
CA TRP A 224 -18.08 -5.58 30.76
C TRP A 224 -17.34 -5.75 32.09
N TYR A 225 -18.05 -6.01 33.19
CA TYR A 225 -17.41 -6.25 34.48
C TYR A 225 -18.33 -7.10 35.36
N GLU A 226 -17.76 -7.80 36.33
CA GLU A 226 -18.51 -8.57 37.32
C GLU A 226 -18.65 -7.80 38.65
N ILE A 227 -17.59 -7.10 39.04
CA ILE A 227 -17.46 -6.44 40.35
C ILE A 227 -17.25 -4.95 40.16
N ASP A 228 -16.17 -4.56 39.49
CA ASP A 228 -15.81 -3.16 39.30
C ASP A 228 -14.99 -2.96 38.03
N ALA A 229 -15.53 -2.15 37.11
CA ALA A 229 -14.93 -1.91 35.81
C ALA A 229 -13.51 -1.30 35.90
N LYS A 230 -13.26 -0.39 36.84
CA LYS A 230 -11.94 0.27 36.98
C LYS A 230 -10.87 -0.73 37.44
N SER A 231 -11.24 -1.72 38.25
CA SER A 231 -10.32 -2.77 38.70
C SER A 231 -10.08 -3.88 37.68
N GLU A 232 -11.07 -4.18 36.84
CA GLU A 232 -11.02 -5.29 35.87
C GLU A 232 -10.39 -4.89 34.54
N TRP A 233 -10.51 -3.62 34.14
CA TRP A 233 -9.92 -3.09 32.90
C TRP A 233 -8.72 -2.21 33.20
N PRO A 234 -7.48 -2.71 33.01
CA PRO A 234 -6.30 -1.92 33.24
C PRO A 234 -6.18 -0.80 32.20
N GLU A 235 -5.75 0.37 32.66
CA GLU A 235 -5.47 1.51 31.79
C GLU A 235 -4.27 1.23 30.88
N GLY A 236 -4.42 1.55 29.59
CA GLY A 236 -3.35 1.43 28.60
C GLY A 236 -2.23 2.46 28.80
N PRO A 237 -1.09 2.31 28.11
CA PRO A 237 0.03 3.25 28.22
C PRO A 237 -0.33 4.67 27.80
N ASN A 238 -1.33 4.84 26.93
CA ASN A 238 -1.81 6.13 26.45
C ASN A 238 -2.65 6.90 27.47
N ALA A 239 -3.14 6.25 28.55
CA ALA A 239 -3.89 6.89 29.62
C ALA A 239 -3.12 8.01 30.32
N ARG A 240 -1.77 7.95 30.33
CA ARG A 240 -0.90 8.99 30.88
C ARG A 240 -0.92 10.31 30.10
N GLU A 241 -1.38 10.27 28.85
CA GLU A 241 -1.36 11.39 27.90
C GLU A 241 -2.64 12.25 27.96
N GLU A 242 -3.63 11.82 28.74
CA GLU A 242 -4.91 12.51 28.94
C GLU A 242 -5.32 12.47 30.41
N GLU A 243 -5.98 13.54 30.86
CA GLU A 243 -6.51 13.58 32.22
C GLU A 243 -7.77 12.68 32.34
N PRO A 244 -7.87 11.86 33.39
CA PRO A 244 -9.06 11.05 33.59
C PRO A 244 -10.29 11.95 33.86
N PRO A 245 -11.49 11.54 33.43
CA PRO A 245 -12.71 12.28 33.70
C PRO A 245 -12.95 12.38 35.21
N GLN A 246 -13.38 13.55 35.68
CA GLN A 246 -13.72 13.76 37.09
C GLN A 246 -14.94 12.91 37.48
N ASP A 247 -14.83 12.19 38.60
CA ASP A 247 -15.91 11.36 39.11
C ASP A 247 -17.18 12.20 39.38
N GLY A 248 -18.28 11.83 38.74
CA GLY A 248 -19.57 12.52 38.86
C GLY A 248 -19.76 13.74 37.95
N ALA A 249 -18.79 14.08 37.10
CA ALA A 249 -18.98 15.10 36.07
C ALA A 249 -20.10 14.71 35.09
N PRO A 250 -20.92 15.68 34.62
CA PRO A 250 -21.92 15.40 33.61
C PRO A 250 -21.26 14.93 32.31
N PHE A 251 -21.89 13.99 31.62
CA PHE A 251 -21.41 13.51 30.33
C PHE A 251 -21.52 14.62 29.27
N ASP A 252 -20.43 14.84 28.54
CA ASP A 252 -20.37 15.81 27.45
C ASP A 252 -20.75 15.15 26.11
N TYR A 253 -21.99 15.37 25.69
CA TYR A 253 -22.54 14.87 24.43
C TYR A 253 -21.95 15.56 23.18
N HIS A 254 -21.21 16.67 23.34
CA HIS A 254 -20.61 17.41 22.23
C HIS A 254 -19.13 17.07 22.03
N LYS A 255 -18.49 16.39 23.00
CA LYS A 255 -17.12 15.93 22.86
C LYS A 255 -17.01 14.93 21.71
N LYS A 256 -15.99 15.08 20.88
CA LYS A 256 -15.67 14.19 19.75
C LYS A 256 -14.26 13.64 19.90
N ALA A 257 -14.01 12.48 19.31
CA ALA A 257 -12.66 11.94 19.20
C ALA A 257 -11.81 12.84 18.27
N SER A 258 -10.73 13.39 18.79
CA SER A 258 -9.84 14.31 18.05
C SER A 258 -8.35 14.02 18.22
N LYS A 259 -8.00 13.05 19.07
CA LYS A 259 -6.63 12.64 19.39
C LYS A 259 -6.51 11.13 19.23
N PHE A 260 -5.59 10.69 18.38
CA PHE A 260 -5.40 9.29 18.00
C PHE A 260 -3.96 8.89 18.21
N TYR A 261 -3.74 7.73 18.82
CA TYR A 261 -2.44 7.16 19.10
C TYR A 261 -2.17 6.07 18.08
N PHE A 262 -1.08 6.24 17.33
CA PHE A 262 -0.62 5.30 16.31
C PHE A 262 0.70 4.68 16.73
N ASP A 263 0.84 3.39 16.45
CA ASP A 263 2.11 2.67 16.47
C ASP A 263 2.22 1.84 15.20
N VAL A 264 2.99 2.32 14.23
CA VAL A 264 3.15 1.67 12.93
C VAL A 264 4.39 0.79 12.98
N GLU A 265 4.18 -0.53 12.87
CA GLU A 265 5.26 -1.52 12.81
C GLU A 265 5.50 -1.94 11.36
N SER A 266 6.71 -1.74 10.87
CA SER A 266 7.15 -2.13 9.54
C SER A 266 7.46 -3.63 9.46
N SER A 267 7.18 -4.21 8.28
CA SER A 267 7.66 -5.53 7.87
C SER A 267 9.16 -5.58 7.55
N GLY A 268 9.83 -4.41 7.55
CA GLY A 268 11.22 -4.22 7.16
C GLY A 268 11.43 -3.94 5.66
N SER A 269 10.40 -4.11 4.83
CA SER A 269 10.45 -3.78 3.39
C SER A 269 10.56 -2.27 3.11
N MET A 270 10.07 -1.44 4.04
CA MET A 270 10.02 0.02 3.95
C MET A 270 10.25 0.64 5.33
N HIS A 271 10.81 1.84 5.43
CA HIS A 271 10.96 2.50 6.73
C HIS A 271 9.59 2.95 7.28
N PRO A 272 9.28 2.84 8.59
CA PRO A 272 7.95 3.16 9.11
C PRO A 272 7.53 4.63 8.88
N ALA A 273 8.50 5.57 8.88
CA ALA A 273 8.22 6.96 8.49
C ALA A 273 7.79 7.10 7.02
N GLU A 274 8.41 6.33 6.10
CA GLU A 274 8.07 6.31 4.68
C GLU A 274 6.69 5.69 4.45
N ILE A 275 6.30 4.71 5.26
CA ILE A 275 4.93 4.14 5.26
C ILE A 275 3.91 5.23 5.57
N VAL A 276 4.12 6.00 6.65
CA VAL A 276 3.19 7.07 7.04
C VAL A 276 3.13 8.18 5.98
N GLU A 277 4.30 8.62 5.48
CA GLU A 277 4.39 9.64 4.43
C GLU A 277 3.69 9.20 3.14
N THR A 278 3.99 7.99 2.66
CA THR A 278 3.37 7.43 1.45
C THR A 278 1.86 7.27 1.61
N GLY A 279 1.41 6.86 2.81
CA GLY A 279 -0.01 6.75 3.11
C GLY A 279 -0.75 8.09 3.05
N LEU A 280 -0.13 9.17 3.54
CA LEU A 280 -0.67 10.53 3.45
C LEU A 280 -0.70 11.03 2.01
N ASN A 281 0.39 10.84 1.26
CA ASN A 281 0.47 11.23 -0.15
C ASN A 281 -0.60 10.51 -0.99
N LEU A 282 -0.86 9.24 -0.70
CA LEU A 282 -1.88 8.48 -1.41
C LEU A 282 -3.31 8.93 -1.07
N LEU A 283 -3.57 9.34 0.17
CA LEU A 283 -4.84 9.97 0.55
C LEU A 283 -5.08 11.27 -0.21
N GLU A 284 -4.05 12.12 -0.31
CA GLU A 284 -4.09 13.37 -1.06
C GLU A 284 -4.37 13.09 -2.54
N TYR A 285 -3.58 12.19 -3.15
CA TYR A 285 -3.70 11.84 -4.56
C TYR A 285 -5.10 11.32 -4.91
N ARG A 286 -5.63 10.36 -4.14
CA ARG A 286 -6.97 9.78 -4.40
C ARG A 286 -8.08 10.80 -4.22
N THR A 287 -7.95 11.71 -3.26
CA THR A 287 -8.92 12.79 -3.08
C THR A 287 -8.87 13.76 -4.26
N ALA A 288 -7.68 14.09 -4.74
CA ALA A 288 -7.49 14.95 -5.91
C ALA A 288 -8.07 14.32 -7.19
N GLN A 289 -7.89 13.01 -7.40
CA GLN A 289 -8.48 12.28 -8.53
C GLN A 289 -10.01 12.42 -8.57
N ILE A 290 -10.69 12.23 -7.43
CA ILE A 290 -12.14 12.38 -7.35
C ILE A 290 -12.57 13.80 -7.73
N VAL A 291 -11.85 14.82 -7.26
CA VAL A 291 -12.14 16.22 -7.61
C VAL A 291 -11.95 16.47 -9.11
N GLN A 292 -10.90 15.92 -9.71
CA GLN A 292 -10.64 16.03 -11.14
C GLN A 292 -11.74 15.36 -11.97
N GLU A 293 -12.14 14.14 -11.63
CA GLU A 293 -13.21 13.41 -12.32
C GLU A 293 -14.54 14.17 -12.25
N LEU A 294 -14.87 14.72 -11.09
CA LEU A 294 -16.07 15.56 -10.93
C LEU A 294 -15.99 16.83 -11.79
N GLY A 295 -14.82 17.46 -11.88
CA GLY A 295 -14.60 18.63 -12.75
C GLY A 295 -14.81 18.31 -14.23
N LEU A 296 -14.39 17.12 -14.69
CA LEU A 296 -14.60 16.67 -16.07
C LEU A 296 -16.09 16.40 -16.37
N MET A 297 -16.90 16.04 -15.37
CA MET A 297 -18.36 15.87 -15.55
C MET A 297 -19.11 17.21 -15.67
N GLU A 298 -18.55 18.29 -15.14
CA GLU A 298 -19.16 19.63 -15.21
C GLU A 298 -18.93 20.33 -16.56
N GLU A 299 -17.95 19.88 -17.35
CA GLU A 299 -17.82 20.37 -18.73
C GLU A 299 -18.93 19.76 -19.59
N PRO A 300 -19.87 20.57 -20.13
CA PRO A 300 -20.87 20.04 -21.05
C PRO A 300 -20.13 19.49 -22.27
N ALA A 301 -20.52 18.30 -22.73
CA ALA A 301 -20.09 17.76 -24.01
C ALA A 301 -20.35 18.81 -25.11
N VAL A 302 -19.35 19.64 -25.40
CA VAL A 302 -19.41 20.59 -26.49
C VAL A 302 -19.45 19.74 -27.75
N GLY A 303 -20.63 19.69 -28.35
CA GLY A 303 -20.94 18.78 -29.44
C GLY A 303 -19.92 18.89 -30.56
N ASN A 304 -19.64 17.73 -31.17
CA ASN A 304 -18.98 17.59 -32.45
C ASN A 304 -19.61 18.55 -33.49
N GLY A 305 -18.98 19.71 -33.68
CA GLY A 305 -19.04 20.52 -34.87
C GLY A 305 -17.70 20.43 -35.58
N ALA A 306 -17.70 19.97 -36.83
CA ALA A 306 -16.53 19.86 -37.69
C ALA A 306 -15.77 21.20 -37.84
N PRO A 307 -14.49 21.19 -38.25
CA PRO A 307 -13.54 22.28 -37.98
C PRO A 307 -13.74 23.46 -38.92
N ASP A 308 -13.73 24.68 -38.38
CA ASP A 308 -13.56 25.89 -39.18
C ASP A 308 -12.09 26.35 -39.14
N MET A 309 -11.49 26.41 -40.32
CA MET A 309 -10.14 26.89 -40.57
C MET A 309 -10.13 28.42 -40.56
N GLY A 310 -9.47 29.05 -39.58
CA GLY A 310 -9.27 30.50 -39.65
C GLY A 310 -8.46 31.13 -38.52
N GLY A 311 -7.16 31.38 -38.77
CA GLY A 311 -6.53 32.67 -38.46
C GLY A 311 -5.94 32.91 -37.06
N MET A 312 -4.62 32.68 -36.95
CA MET A 312 -3.57 33.51 -36.29
C MET A 312 -3.87 34.25 -34.97
N GLY A 313 -3.10 33.92 -33.92
CA GLY A 313 -2.35 34.94 -33.19
C GLY A 313 -2.26 34.82 -31.65
N SER A 314 -1.06 34.45 -31.18
CA SER A 314 -0.34 35.08 -30.05
C SER A 314 -0.45 34.52 -28.61
N MET A 315 0.75 34.11 -28.14
CA MET A 315 1.31 34.21 -26.78
C MET A 315 0.85 33.24 -25.66
N GLY A 316 1.59 32.13 -25.56
CA GLY A 316 2.55 31.90 -24.47
C GLY A 316 2.10 31.99 -23.00
N MET A 317 1.94 30.83 -22.38
CA MET A 317 2.65 30.49 -21.14
C MET A 317 2.78 28.96 -21.04
N GLY A 318 4.04 28.50 -21.07
CA GLY A 318 4.37 27.12 -20.74
C GLY A 318 4.42 26.97 -19.23
N MET A 319 3.62 26.03 -18.70
CA MET A 319 3.96 25.30 -17.49
C MET A 319 3.79 23.83 -17.82
N GLY A 320 4.92 23.17 -18.10
CA GLY A 320 4.99 21.73 -18.19
C GLY A 320 5.01 21.16 -16.78
N MET A 321 3.97 20.38 -16.45
CA MET A 321 4.04 19.28 -15.49
C MET A 321 3.27 18.14 -16.12
N GLY A 322 4.01 17.31 -16.88
CA GLY A 322 3.51 16.05 -17.38
C GLY A 322 3.58 15.03 -16.26
N VAL A 323 2.41 14.59 -15.79
CA VAL A 323 2.24 13.33 -15.06
C VAL A 323 1.00 12.68 -15.66
N GLY A 324 1.19 11.97 -16.77
CA GLY A 324 0.17 11.11 -17.34
C GLY A 324 0.19 9.77 -16.61
N VAL A 325 -0.74 9.59 -15.68
CA VAL A 325 -1.11 8.27 -15.16
C VAL A 325 -2.52 8.03 -15.65
N GLY A 326 -2.64 7.32 -16.77
CA GLY A 326 -3.91 6.85 -17.29
C GLY A 326 -4.32 5.63 -16.49
N MET A 327 -5.32 5.78 -15.63
CA MET A 327 -5.96 4.66 -14.93
C MET A 327 -7.43 4.64 -15.32
N ASP A 328 -7.67 4.53 -16.64
CA ASP A 328 -8.99 4.24 -17.20
C ASP A 328 -9.05 2.76 -17.58
N GLY A 329 -9.74 1.99 -16.75
CA GLY A 329 -10.18 0.66 -17.13
C GLY A 329 -10.13 -0.32 -15.98
N MET A 330 -11.25 -0.49 -15.27
CA MET A 330 -11.84 -1.79 -14.93
C MET A 330 -13.02 -1.60 -13.96
N MET A 331 -14.13 -1.07 -14.49
CA MET A 331 -15.49 -1.34 -13.99
C MET A 331 -16.38 -1.46 -15.21
N ASN A 332 -16.34 -2.63 -15.87
CA ASN A 332 -17.46 -3.01 -16.72
C ASN A 332 -17.72 -4.51 -16.60
N GLY A 333 -18.80 -4.83 -15.90
CA GLY A 333 -19.30 -6.19 -15.77
C GLY A 333 -19.80 -6.68 -17.13
N HIS A 334 -19.20 -7.76 -17.62
CA HIS A 334 -19.75 -8.49 -18.76
C HIS A 334 -20.97 -9.31 -18.32
N MET A 335 -22.16 -8.71 -18.46
CA MET A 335 -23.38 -9.47 -18.74
C MET A 335 -23.32 -9.94 -20.19
N ASN A 336 -23.09 -11.23 -20.41
CA ASN A 336 -23.18 -11.83 -21.73
C ASN A 336 -24.63 -12.24 -22.00
N GLY A 337 -25.36 -11.40 -22.75
CA GLY A 337 -26.69 -11.72 -23.27
C GLY A 337 -26.57 -12.59 -24.52
N HIS A 338 -26.88 -13.87 -24.41
CA HIS A 338 -27.15 -14.74 -25.56
C HIS A 338 -28.67 -14.95 -25.66
N ALA A 339 -29.25 -14.41 -26.74
CA ALA A 339 -30.59 -14.75 -27.18
C ALA A 339 -30.53 -16.09 -27.94
N GLY A 340 -31.28 -17.08 -27.47
CA GLY A 340 -31.39 -18.38 -28.13
C GLY A 340 -32.65 -19.13 -27.70
N GLY A 341 -33.68 -19.05 -28.54
CA GLY A 341 -34.72 -20.05 -28.84
C GLY A 341 -35.39 -20.85 -27.71
N GLY A 342 -36.72 -20.75 -27.66
CA GLY A 342 -37.58 -21.44 -26.70
C GLY A 342 -37.56 -22.97 -26.72
N GLY A 343 -38.07 -23.53 -25.61
CA GLY A 343 -38.38 -24.93 -25.42
C GLY A 343 -38.85 -25.17 -23.99
N ASP A 344 -40.16 -25.36 -23.83
CA ASP A 344 -40.82 -25.78 -22.59
C ASP A 344 -40.19 -27.05 -21.99
N MET A 345 -40.13 -27.15 -20.65
CA MET A 345 -40.71 -28.24 -19.83
C MET A 345 -40.10 -28.30 -18.42
N ASP A 346 -40.97 -28.08 -17.42
CA ASP A 346 -41.14 -28.77 -16.14
C ASP A 346 -39.94 -29.28 -15.30
N GLY A 347 -39.89 -28.81 -14.05
CA GLY A 347 -40.05 -29.71 -12.89
C GLY A 347 -38.80 -30.15 -12.10
N TRP A 348 -38.64 -29.55 -10.92
CA TRP A 348 -38.13 -30.12 -9.65
C TRP A 348 -36.99 -31.17 -9.69
N ASN A 349 -35.75 -30.73 -9.40
CA ASN A 349 -34.98 -31.10 -8.20
C ASN A 349 -33.73 -30.22 -8.08
#